data_AF-A0A3D4I5W4-F1
#
_entry.id   AF-A0A3D4I5W4-F1
#
_cell.length_a   1.000
_cell.length_b   1.000
_cell.length_c   1.000
_cell.angle_alpha   90.00
_cell.angle_beta   90.00
_cell.angle_gamma   90.00
#
_symmetry.space_group_name_H-M   'P 1'
#
loop_
_entity.id
_entity.type
_entity.pdbx_description
1 polymer ?
#
loop_
_entity_poly.entity_id
_entity_poly.type
_entity_poly.pdbx_seq_one_letter_code
_entity_poly.pdbx_strand_id
1 'polypeptide(L)' 'GILASSDMTALSLYKVLFKRGRRVPDDVMIVGYDGLLLSRLMTPEFTTVVQPMEKIGKLAAGIIIDMVNGKKNINA' A
#
# COMPACT_ATOMS: atom_id res chain seq x y z
N GLY A 1 5.79 4.18 16.45
CA GLY A 1 5.52 4.32 15.01
C GLY A 1 4.24 3.59 14.67
N ILE A 2 3.59 3.95 13.57
CA ILE A 2 2.32 3.37 13.10
C ILE A 2 2.52 2.74 11.72
N LEU A 3 2.04 1.52 11.54
CA LEU A 3 1.92 0.86 10.24
C LEU A 3 0.48 1.02 9.76
N ALA A 4 0.27 1.73 8.67
CA ALA A 4 -1.04 1.91 8.07
C ALA A 4 -1.35 0.76 7.09
N SER A 5 -2.62 0.39 6.98
CA SER A 5 -3.08 -0.66 6.06
C SER A 5 -3.01 -0.25 4.58
N SER A 6 -2.86 1.05 4.29
CA SER A 6 -2.70 1.61 2.95
C SER A 6 -2.05 2.99 3.01
N ASP A 7 -1.52 3.46 1.89
CA ASP A 7 -0.94 4.80 1.72
C ASP A 7 -2.00 5.89 1.93
N MET A 8 -3.25 5.61 1.58
CA MET A 8 -4.38 6.52 1.82
C MET A 8 -4.69 6.66 3.31
N THR A 9 -4.61 5.58 4.07
CA THR A 9 -4.76 5.60 5.53
C THR A 9 -3.58 6.33 6.19
N ALA A 10 -2.34 6.07 5.72
CA ALA A 10 -1.15 6.78 6.18
C ALA A 10 -1.26 8.30 5.97
N LEU A 11 -1.73 8.73 4.80
CA LEU A 11 -1.96 10.14 4.49
C LEU A 11 -3.06 10.76 5.36
N SER A 12 -4.14 10.03 5.61
CA SER A 12 -5.22 10.50 6.48
C SER A 12 -4.70 10.72 7.91
N LEU A 13 -3.87 9.80 8.41
CA LEU A 13 -3.19 9.94 9.70
C LEU A 13 -2.23 11.14 9.71
N TYR A 14 -1.41 11.30 8.67
CA TYR A 14 -0.52 12.46 8.51
C TYR A 14 -1.27 13.79 8.65
N LYS A 15 -2.39 13.95 7.93
CA LYS A 15 -3.22 15.15 8.01
C LYS A 15 -3.70 15.43 9.43
N VAL A 16 -4.07 14.40 10.17
CA VAL A 16 -4.54 14.53 11.56
C VAL A 16 -3.40 14.91 12.51
N LEU A 17 -2.22 14.30 12.36
CA LEU A 17 -1.04 14.63 13.16
C LEU A 17 -0.56 16.05 12.89
N PHE A 18 -0.52 16.46 11.62
CA PHE A 18 -0.18 17.83 11.21
C PHE A 18 -1.11 18.85 11.87
N LYS A 19 -2.44 18.62 11.83
CA LYS A 19 -3.44 19.48 12.50
C LYS A 19 -3.25 19.55 14.01
N ARG A 20 -2.61 18.56 14.63
CA ARG A 20 -2.29 18.51 16.06
C ARG A 20 -0.89 19.01 16.38
N GLY A 21 -0.20 19.62 15.42
CA GLY A 21 1.17 20.14 15.59
C GLY A 21 2.22 19.05 15.81
N ARG A 22 1.94 17.81 15.42
CA ARG A 22 2.90 16.69 15.52
C ARG A 22 3.65 16.53 14.21
N ARG A 23 4.97 16.42 14.30
CA ARG A 23 5.88 16.23 13.17
C ARG A 23 6.02 14.76 12.83
N VAL A 24 6.05 14.47 11.54
CA VAL A 24 6.39 13.17 10.98
C VAL A 24 7.68 13.38 10.18
N PRO A 25 8.75 12.59 10.40
CA PRO A 25 8.81 11.41 11.28
C PRO A 25 9.16 11.70 12.76
N ASP A 26 9.58 12.92 13.10
CA ASP A 26 10.25 13.23 14.38
C ASP A 26 9.45 12.86 15.64
N ASP A 27 8.15 13.20 15.68
CA ASP A 27 7.31 12.94 16.84
C ASP A 27 6.56 11.60 16.67
N VAL A 28 6.17 11.27 15.44
CA VAL A 28 5.48 10.01 15.10
C VAL A 28 5.96 9.50 13.74
N MET A 29 6.60 8.34 13.73
CA MET A 29 6.90 7.62 12.49
C MET A 29 5.64 6.95 11.92
N ILE A 30 5.48 7.00 10.59
CA ILE A 30 4.42 6.33 9.86
C ILE A 30 5.03 5.54 8.70
N VAL A 31 4.56 4.31 8.51
CA VAL A 31 4.83 3.50 7.32
C VAL A 31 3.49 3.20 6.64
N GLY A 32 3.41 3.51 5.35
CA GLY A 32 2.29 3.17 4.48
C GLY A 32 2.38 1.78 3.89
N TYR A 33 1.42 1.46 3.03
CA TYR A 33 1.32 0.18 2.32
C TYR A 33 0.67 0.45 0.96
N ASP A 34 1.08 -0.23 -0.10
CA ASP A 34 0.66 -0.15 -1.52
C ASP A 34 1.78 0.33 -2.42
N GLY A 35 2.54 1.36 -2.02
CA GLY A 35 3.58 1.93 -2.87
C GLY A 35 3.02 2.87 -3.95
N LEU A 36 1.92 3.56 -3.66
CA LEU A 36 1.29 4.50 -4.59
C LEU A 36 2.24 5.64 -4.93
N LEU A 37 2.16 6.17 -6.16
CA LEU A 37 2.95 7.33 -6.60
C LEU A 37 2.86 8.51 -5.62
N LEU A 38 1.69 8.70 -5.01
CA LEU A 38 1.44 9.74 -4.02
C LEU A 38 2.47 9.73 -2.88
N SER A 39 2.92 8.54 -2.44
CA SER A 39 3.96 8.42 -1.40
C SER A 39 5.24 9.20 -1.70
N ARG A 40 5.59 9.33 -2.99
CA ARG A 40 6.79 10.03 -3.49
C ARG A 40 6.56 11.50 -3.83
N LEU A 41 5.29 11.93 -3.89
CA LEU A 41 4.92 13.30 -4.28
C LEU A 41 4.64 14.22 -3.09
N MET A 42 4.59 13.67 -1.87
CA MET A 42 4.30 14.44 -0.67
C MET A 42 5.57 14.94 0.01
N THR A 43 5.42 15.96 0.87
CA THR A 43 6.49 16.45 1.73
C THR A 43 6.09 16.30 3.21
N PRO A 44 6.88 15.57 4.02
CA PRO A 44 7.97 14.69 3.60
C PRO A 44 7.45 13.50 2.75
N GLU A 45 8.35 12.89 1.97
CA GLU A 45 8.04 11.64 1.27
C GLU A 45 7.68 10.55 2.29
N PHE A 46 6.76 9.67 1.92
CA PHE A 46 6.29 8.60 2.79
C PHE A 46 7.08 7.31 2.57
N THR A 47 7.52 6.71 3.68
CA THR A 47 7.98 5.32 3.67
C THR A 47 6.76 4.41 3.50
N THR A 48 6.83 3.47 2.56
CA THR A 48 5.71 2.55 2.26
C THR A 48 6.21 1.20 1.77
N VAL A 49 5.44 0.15 2.07
CA VAL A 49 5.65 -1.17 1.48
C VAL A 49 5.06 -1.19 0.08
N VAL A 50 5.91 -1.38 -0.93
CA VAL A 50 5.48 -1.46 -2.33
C VAL A 50 4.97 -2.87 -2.64
N GLN A 51 3.70 -2.97 -3.02
CA GLN A 51 3.11 -4.24 -3.43
C GLN A 51 3.49 -4.55 -4.89
N PRO A 52 3.85 -5.81 -5.24
CA PRO A 52 4.13 -6.21 -6.62
C PRO A 52 2.81 -6.40 -7.40
N MET A 53 2.03 -5.33 -7.54
CA MET A 53 0.66 -5.36 -8.06
C MET A 53 0.57 -5.94 -9.47
N GLU A 54 1.58 -5.71 -10.32
CA GLU A 54 1.64 -6.31 -11.66
C GLU A 54 1.71 -7.84 -11.60
N LYS A 55 2.54 -8.40 -10.71
CA LYS A 55 2.68 -9.85 -10.53
C LYS A 55 1.38 -10.45 -9.99
N ILE A 56 0.76 -9.78 -9.02
CA ILE A 56 -0.53 -10.19 -8.43
C ILE A 56 -1.62 -10.19 -9.50
N GLY A 57 -1.72 -9.12 -10.29
CA GLY A 57 -2.70 -9.00 -11.37
C GLY A 57 -2.51 -10.06 -12.46
N LYS A 58 -1.26 -10.32 -12.89
CA LYS A 58 -0.94 -11.39 -13.85
C LYS A 58 -1.35 -12.77 -13.32
N LEU A 59 -1.05 -13.06 -12.06
CA LEU A 59 -1.42 -14.32 -11.43
C LEU A 59 -2.95 -14.47 -11.34
N ALA A 60 -3.65 -13.43 -10.89
CA ALA A 60 -5.11 -13.43 -10.78
C ALA A 60 -5.79 -13.63 -12.14
N ALA A 61 -5.34 -12.94 -13.18
CA ALA A 61 -5.85 -13.12 -14.54
C ALA A 61 -5.59 -14.55 -15.06
N GLY A 62 -4.40 -15.10 -14.82
CA GLY A 62 -4.06 -16.48 -15.17
C GLY A 62 -4.99 -17.50 -14.49
N ILE A 63 -5.23 -17.34 -13.19
CA ILE A 63 -6.16 -18.18 -12.42
C ILE A 63 -7.57 -18.15 -13.04
N ILE A 64 -8.08 -16.97 -13.40
CA ILE A 64 -9.41 -16.82 -14.03
C ILE A 64 -9.44 -17.53 -15.39
N ILE A 65 -8.41 -17.35 -16.23
CA ILE A 65 -8.31 -18.00 -17.54
C ILE A 65 -8.29 -19.52 -17.38
N ASP A 66 -7.54 -20.05 -16.42
CA ASP A 66 -7.47 -21.49 -16.15
C ASP A 66 -8.81 -22.05 -15.67
N MET A 67 -9.54 -21.31 -14.82
CA MET A 67 -10.90 -21.67 -14.40
C MET A 67 -11.87 -21.74 -15.58
N VAL A 68 -11.84 -20.75 -16.49
CA VAL A 68 -12.69 -20.73 -17.70
C VAL A 68 -12.36 -21.91 -18.62
N ASN A 69 -11.10 -22.33 -18.68
CA ASN A 69 -10.65 -23.49 -19.46
C ASN A 69 -10.85 -24.83 -18.74
N GLY A 70 -11.51 -24.85 -17.56
CA GLY A 70 -11.79 -26.08 -16.82
C GLY A 70 -10.56 -26.72 -16.17
N LYS A 71 -9.44 -25.99 -16.04
CA LYS A 71 -8.26 -26.49 -15.33
C LYS A 71 -8.49 -26.38 -13.82
N LYS A 72 -8.24 -27.46 -13.07
CA LYS A 72 -8.22 -27.42 -11.60
C LYS A 72 -6.96 -26.67 -11.15
N ASN A 73 -7.15 -25.54 -10.48
CA ASN A 73 -6.07 -24.87 -9.76
C ASN A 73 -5.71 -25.71 -8.53
N ILE A 74 -4.61 -26.45 -8.64
CA ILE A 74 -3.84 -26.98 -7.51
C ILE A 74 -2.78 -25.93 -7.17
N ASN A 75 -2.62 -25.63 -5.88
CA ASN A 75 -1.78 -24.58 -5.28
C ASN A 75 -2.56 -23.30 -4.92
N ALA A 76 -3.38 -23.42 -3.88
CA ALA A 76 -3.61 -22.34 -2.93
C ALA A 76 -2.49 -22.36 -1.88
#